data_AF-A0A3T0N7J2-F1
#
_entry.id   AF-A0A3T0N7J2-F1
#
_cell.length_a   1.000
_cell.length_b   1.000
_cell.length_c   1.000
_cell.angle_alpha   90.00
_cell.angle_beta   90.00
_cell.angle_gamma   90.00
#
_symmetry.space_group_name_H-M   'P 1'
#
loop_
_entity.id
_entity.type
_entity.pdbx_description
1 polymer ?
#
loop_
_entity_poly.entity_id
_entity_poly.type
_entity_poly.pdbx_seq_one_letter_code
_entity_poly.pdbx_strand_id
1 'polypeptide(L)'
;MRVRRKRRIIRAVRKSGELRAVQNNTSRIQPTDILLVTTVRNEKIRLPYFLDYYRGLGVNHFLFVDNGSTDGTEDYLRGQQDVSLWHTTSSYKRATFGVDWMNYLKRKYAHGHWVLVVDPDEFFIYPFCDTRPIRALTDWLDNSAIRSFSAMLIDVYPKGRIDEVPYRAGQNPLEIAPWFDSGNYSVKKNATWGNLWIQGGPRRRVFFPDEPKKAPALNKIPLVKWDRRYAYVSSTHALLPRGLNQVYETDGGEKASGALLHTKFLDTFTAKAVEEMTRKQHYAGSAEYKAYADTQQGQPDLWCKWSEKYINWRQLEILGLMSKGNWA
;
A
#
# COMPACT_ATOMS: atom_id res chain seq x y z
N MET A 1 -9.88 -18.33 -14.80
CA MET A 1 -9.76 -17.45 -13.60
C MET A 1 -10.64 -17.82 -12.40
N ARG A 2 -11.89 -18.26 -12.59
CA ARG A 2 -12.81 -18.64 -11.49
C ARG A 2 -12.19 -19.64 -10.49
N VAL A 3 -11.53 -20.69 -10.98
CA VAL A 3 -10.85 -21.69 -10.13
C VAL A 3 -9.72 -21.08 -9.31
N ARG A 4 -8.88 -20.22 -9.91
CA ARG A 4 -7.79 -19.51 -9.20
C ARG A 4 -8.35 -18.66 -8.05
N ARG A 5 -9.47 -17.95 -8.29
CA ARG A 5 -10.16 -17.17 -7.25
C ARG A 5 -10.67 -18.06 -6.11
N LYS A 6 -11.37 -19.15 -6.43
CA LYS A 6 -11.85 -20.12 -5.42
C LYS A 6 -10.70 -20.68 -4.58
N ARG A 7 -9.58 -21.07 -5.21
CA ARG A 7 -8.38 -21.55 -4.51
C ARG A 7 -7.82 -20.51 -3.54
N ARG A 8 -7.75 -19.23 -3.93
CA ARG A 8 -7.32 -18.14 -3.05
C ARG A 8 -8.25 -17.93 -1.86
N ILE A 9 -9.57 -17.98 -2.07
CA ILE A 9 -10.55 -17.87 -0.98
C ILE A 9 -10.42 -19.03 0.01
N ILE A 10 -10.34 -20.27 -0.50
CA ILE A 10 -10.16 -21.45 0.35
C ILE A 10 -8.85 -21.34 1.15
N ARG A 11 -7.78 -20.89 0.50
CA ARG A 11 -6.49 -20.66 1.16
C ARG A 11 -6.59 -19.61 2.27
N ALA A 12 -7.24 -18.47 2.01
CA ALA A 12 -7.46 -17.43 3.01
C ALA A 12 -8.24 -17.97 4.22
N VAL A 13 -9.29 -18.76 4.00
CA VAL A 13 -10.04 -19.42 5.08
C VAL A 13 -9.17 -20.41 5.86
N ARG A 14 -8.33 -21.21 5.19
CA ARG A 14 -7.39 -22.12 5.91
C ARG A 14 -6.37 -21.34 6.74
N LYS A 15 -5.85 -20.24 6.17
CA LYS A 15 -4.87 -19.36 6.81
C LYS A 15 -5.45 -18.52 7.95
N SER A 16 -6.78 -18.44 8.09
CA SER A 16 -7.38 -17.75 9.22
C SER A 16 -7.13 -18.43 10.56
N GLY A 17 -6.86 -19.74 10.57
CA GLY A 17 -6.48 -20.47 11.79
C GLY A 17 -5.12 -20.03 12.35
N GLU A 18 -4.34 -19.26 11.60
CA GLU A 18 -3.07 -18.68 12.08
C GLU A 18 -3.27 -17.36 12.85
N LEU A 19 -4.47 -16.79 12.84
CA LEU A 19 -4.77 -15.50 13.45
C LEU A 19 -5.40 -15.68 14.83
N ARG A 20 -4.79 -15.06 15.85
CA ARG A 20 -5.38 -14.88 17.18
C ARG A 20 -5.98 -13.49 17.27
N ALA A 21 -7.26 -13.37 17.62
CA ALA A 21 -7.84 -12.06 17.89
C ALA A 21 -7.26 -11.51 19.20
N VAL A 22 -6.71 -10.30 19.15
CA VAL A 22 -6.27 -9.53 20.33
C VAL A 22 -7.39 -8.62 20.80
N GLN A 23 -8.01 -7.91 19.86
CA GLN A 23 -9.16 -7.05 20.08
C GLN A 23 -10.05 -7.12 18.84
N ASN A 24 -11.35 -7.33 19.01
CA ASN A 24 -12.27 -7.46 17.89
C ASN A 24 -13.47 -6.52 18.07
N ASN A 25 -13.32 -5.29 17.57
CA ASN A 25 -14.35 -4.27 17.59
C ASN A 25 -15.21 -4.28 16.32
N THR A 26 -15.20 -5.37 15.53
CA THR A 26 -15.94 -5.41 14.24
C THR A 26 -17.45 -5.33 14.38
N SER A 27 -18.02 -5.54 15.58
CA SER A 27 -19.44 -5.28 15.86
C SER A 27 -19.81 -3.79 15.80
N ARG A 28 -18.83 -2.88 15.82
CA ARG A 28 -19.02 -1.43 15.71
C ARG A 28 -19.07 -0.93 14.27
N ILE A 29 -18.66 -1.75 13.30
CA ILE A 29 -18.64 -1.38 11.89
C ILE A 29 -20.07 -1.12 11.42
N GLN A 30 -20.33 0.12 10.98
CA GLN A 30 -21.60 0.56 10.42
C GLN A 30 -21.65 0.33 8.91
N PRO A 31 -22.82 0.11 8.29
CA PRO A 31 -22.94 -0.22 6.87
C PRO A 31 -22.26 0.77 5.90
N THR A 32 -22.13 2.03 6.29
CA THR A 32 -21.52 3.10 5.49
C THR A 32 -20.04 3.32 5.80
N ASP A 33 -19.45 2.57 6.72
CA ASP A 33 -18.06 2.73 7.12
C ASP A 33 -17.09 2.39 5.99
N ILE A 34 -16.03 3.19 5.91
CA ILE A 34 -14.88 2.94 5.05
C ILE A 34 -13.81 2.29 5.91
N LEU A 35 -13.34 1.12 5.46
CA LEU A 35 -12.45 0.28 6.25
C LEU A 35 -11.03 0.35 5.70
N LEU A 36 -10.04 0.37 6.59
CA LEU A 36 -8.64 0.18 6.21
C LEU A 36 -8.16 -1.18 6.69
N VAL A 37 -7.46 -1.92 5.84
CA VAL A 37 -6.86 -3.21 6.20
C VAL A 37 -5.36 -3.17 5.93
N THR A 38 -4.56 -3.53 6.94
CA THR A 38 -3.10 -3.52 6.82
C THR A 38 -2.47 -4.64 7.65
N THR A 39 -1.29 -5.10 7.21
CA THR A 39 -0.45 -6.04 7.96
C THR A 39 0.80 -5.30 8.40
N VAL A 40 1.15 -5.40 9.68
CA VAL A 40 2.23 -4.63 10.30
C VAL A 40 3.22 -5.54 10.99
N ARG A 41 4.48 -5.09 11.06
CA ARG A 41 5.48 -5.69 11.91
C ARG A 41 6.53 -4.64 12.28
N ASN A 42 6.71 -4.39 13.57
CA ASN A 42 7.68 -3.43 14.08
C ASN A 42 7.51 -2.02 13.47
N GLU A 43 6.25 -1.59 13.35
CA GLU A 43 5.89 -0.31 12.71
C GLU A 43 5.40 0.74 13.72
N LYS A 44 5.57 0.51 15.04
CA LYS A 44 5.06 1.40 16.08
C LYS A 44 5.47 2.85 15.86
N ILE A 45 6.68 3.09 15.34
CA ILE A 45 7.16 4.44 15.05
C ILE A 45 6.33 5.16 13.98
N ARG A 46 5.75 4.45 13.01
CA ARG A 46 4.92 5.01 11.92
C ARG A 46 3.44 5.13 12.29
N LEU A 47 2.95 4.27 13.19
CA LEU A 47 1.52 4.15 13.49
C LEU A 47 0.84 5.44 13.96
N PRO A 48 1.46 6.33 14.77
CA PRO A 48 0.79 7.55 15.20
C PRO A 48 0.37 8.45 14.05
N TYR A 49 1.30 8.77 13.13
CA TYR A 49 0.99 9.59 11.96
C TYR A 49 0.10 8.84 10.97
N PHE A 50 0.32 7.54 10.77
CA PHE A 50 -0.52 6.70 9.90
C PHE A 50 -1.99 6.72 10.32
N LEU A 51 -2.28 6.51 11.61
CA LEU A 51 -3.65 6.50 12.12
C LEU A 51 -4.29 7.89 12.02
N ASP A 52 -3.55 8.93 12.40
CA ASP A 52 -4.02 10.32 12.32
C ASP A 52 -4.39 10.70 10.88
N TYR A 53 -3.48 10.43 9.92
CA TYR A 53 -3.69 10.68 8.50
C TYR A 53 -4.96 10.01 7.98
N TYR A 54 -5.13 8.71 8.23
CA TYR A 54 -6.26 7.97 7.67
C TYR A 54 -7.58 8.26 8.38
N ARG A 55 -7.57 8.57 9.68
CA ARG A 55 -8.75 9.10 10.38
C ARG A 55 -9.17 10.44 9.80
N GLY A 56 -8.22 11.35 9.60
CA GLY A 56 -8.45 12.65 8.97
C GLY A 56 -8.99 12.52 7.54
N LEU A 57 -8.52 11.51 6.80
CA LEU A 57 -9.00 11.22 5.44
C LEU A 57 -10.45 10.65 5.42
N GLY A 58 -10.96 10.17 6.56
CA GLY A 58 -12.31 9.65 6.72
C GLY A 58 -12.42 8.13 6.79
N VAL A 59 -11.35 7.40 7.11
CA VAL A 59 -11.42 5.98 7.46
C VAL A 59 -12.11 5.83 8.81
N ASN A 60 -13.09 4.91 8.89
CA ASN A 60 -13.93 4.72 10.07
C ASN A 60 -13.46 3.58 10.97
N HIS A 61 -12.88 2.51 10.38
CA HIS A 61 -12.44 1.35 11.15
C HIS A 61 -11.21 0.69 10.52
N PHE A 62 -10.29 0.24 11.35
CA PHE A 62 -9.04 -0.38 10.95
C PHE A 62 -9.01 -1.87 11.32
N LEU A 63 -8.66 -2.72 10.35
CA LEU A 63 -8.40 -4.14 10.55
C LEU A 63 -6.89 -4.39 10.43
N PHE A 64 -6.23 -4.55 11.57
CA PHE A 64 -4.78 -4.79 11.64
C PHE A 64 -4.47 -6.27 11.79
N VAL A 65 -3.45 -6.73 11.04
CA VAL A 65 -2.75 -7.98 11.33
C VAL A 65 -1.34 -7.65 11.81
N ASP A 66 -1.07 -7.81 13.10
CA ASP A 66 0.29 -7.76 13.64
C ASP A 66 1.00 -9.11 13.41
N ASN A 67 2.09 -9.08 12.63
CA ASN A 67 2.90 -10.27 12.37
C ASN A 67 4.08 -10.37 13.36
N GLY A 68 3.75 -10.51 14.64
CA GLY A 68 4.71 -10.82 15.70
C GLY A 68 5.64 -9.67 16.02
N SER A 69 5.13 -8.44 16.09
CA SER A 69 5.94 -7.27 16.47
C SER A 69 6.52 -7.43 17.88
N THR A 70 7.68 -6.82 18.09
CA THR A 70 8.43 -6.81 19.35
C THR A 70 8.74 -5.40 19.84
N ASP A 71 8.25 -4.36 19.15
CA ASP A 71 8.47 -2.95 19.45
C ASP A 71 7.35 -2.30 20.29
N GLY A 72 6.36 -3.10 20.71
CA GLY A 72 5.15 -2.64 21.41
C GLY A 72 4.02 -2.17 20.48
N THR A 73 4.04 -2.53 19.19
CA THR A 73 2.95 -2.27 18.24
C THR A 73 1.59 -2.78 18.75
N GLU A 74 1.53 -4.01 19.29
CA GLU A 74 0.27 -4.58 19.79
C GLU A 74 -0.32 -3.72 20.93
N ASP A 75 0.50 -3.32 21.90
CA ASP A 75 0.05 -2.51 23.04
C ASP A 75 -0.37 -1.11 22.63
N TYR A 76 0.30 -0.50 21.65
CA TYR A 76 -0.08 0.81 21.11
C TYR A 76 -1.45 0.79 20.43
N LEU A 77 -1.77 -0.27 19.68
CA LEU A 77 -3.04 -0.42 18.96
C LEU A 77 -4.20 -0.84 19.87
N ARG A 78 -3.92 -1.53 20.98
CA ARG A 78 -4.94 -2.00 21.93
C ARG A 78 -5.67 -0.80 22.58
N GLY A 79 -6.97 -0.97 22.82
CA GLY A 79 -7.82 0.03 23.48
C GLY A 79 -8.47 1.05 22.53
N GLN A 80 -7.98 1.18 21.29
CA GLN A 80 -8.56 2.11 20.31
C GLN A 80 -9.88 1.54 19.75
N GLN A 81 -10.99 2.29 19.86
CA GLN A 81 -12.35 1.77 19.59
C GLN A 81 -12.61 1.45 18.10
N ASP A 82 -11.94 2.17 17.21
CA ASP A 82 -11.97 2.04 15.76
C ASP A 82 -10.97 0.99 15.23
N VAL A 83 -10.30 0.24 16.12
CA VAL A 83 -9.31 -0.78 15.76
C VAL A 83 -9.81 -2.18 16.10
N SER A 84 -9.71 -3.09 15.13
CA SER A 84 -9.71 -4.54 15.35
C SER A 84 -8.34 -5.11 15.00
N LEU A 85 -7.76 -5.86 15.92
CA LEU A 85 -6.39 -6.33 15.88
C LEU A 85 -6.33 -7.85 15.99
N TRP A 86 -5.65 -8.47 15.03
CA TRP A 86 -5.26 -9.88 15.06
C TRP A 86 -3.74 -9.98 15.12
N HIS A 87 -3.26 -10.97 15.86
CA HIS A 87 -1.85 -11.28 16.01
C HIS A 87 -1.52 -12.63 15.38
N THR A 88 -0.33 -12.76 14.79
CA THR A 88 0.21 -14.04 14.34
C THR A 88 1.74 -14.05 14.29
N THR A 89 2.34 -15.16 14.72
CA THR A 89 3.77 -15.47 14.52
C THR A 89 4.01 -16.35 13.30
N SER A 90 2.96 -16.68 12.54
CA SER A 90 3.08 -17.51 11.35
C SER A 90 3.89 -16.83 10.24
N SER A 91 4.48 -17.64 9.35
CA SER A 91 5.32 -17.13 8.27
C SER A 91 4.55 -16.22 7.31
N TYR A 92 4.97 -14.96 7.28
CA TYR A 92 4.50 -13.93 6.35
C TYR A 92 4.62 -14.37 4.88
N LYS A 93 5.78 -14.90 4.48
CA LYS A 93 6.02 -15.42 3.13
C LYS A 93 5.03 -16.53 2.77
N ARG A 94 4.79 -17.49 3.69
CA ARG A 94 3.81 -18.57 3.47
C ARG A 94 2.36 -18.08 3.50
N ALA A 95 2.07 -16.89 4.00
CA ALA A 95 0.75 -16.26 3.91
C ALA A 95 0.61 -15.37 2.67
N THR A 96 1.46 -15.57 1.65
CA THR A 96 1.52 -14.72 0.45
C THR A 96 1.78 -13.26 0.83
N PHE A 97 2.72 -13.04 1.75
CA PHE A 97 3.05 -11.71 2.29
C PHE A 97 1.80 -11.03 2.88
N GLY A 98 1.14 -11.73 3.81
CA GLY A 98 -0.05 -11.25 4.54
C GLY A 98 -1.36 -11.21 3.74
N VAL A 99 -1.32 -11.34 2.41
CA VAL A 99 -2.51 -11.29 1.54
C VAL A 99 -3.55 -12.33 1.92
N ASP A 100 -3.14 -13.53 2.32
CA ASP A 100 -4.09 -14.59 2.71
C ASP A 100 -4.88 -14.21 3.98
N TRP A 101 -4.22 -13.60 4.98
CA TRP A 101 -4.88 -13.12 6.21
C TRP A 101 -5.81 -11.94 5.92
N MET A 102 -5.33 -10.93 5.19
CA MET A 102 -6.15 -9.77 4.82
C MET A 102 -7.37 -10.15 3.98
N ASN A 103 -7.22 -11.08 3.03
CA ASN A 103 -8.35 -11.58 2.24
C ASN A 103 -9.41 -12.25 3.13
N TYR A 104 -9.00 -12.99 4.16
CA TYR A 104 -9.95 -13.59 5.11
C TYR A 104 -10.71 -12.52 5.89
N LEU A 105 -10.00 -11.55 6.47
CA LEU A 105 -10.62 -10.48 7.26
C LEU A 105 -11.59 -9.66 6.41
N LYS A 106 -11.20 -9.25 5.21
CA LYS A 106 -12.08 -8.52 4.30
C LYS A 106 -13.29 -9.35 3.88
N ARG A 107 -13.11 -10.65 3.60
CA ARG A 107 -14.22 -11.55 3.29
C ARG A 107 -15.23 -11.63 4.44
N LYS A 108 -14.75 -11.66 5.68
CA LYS A 108 -15.58 -11.85 6.88
C LYS A 108 -16.27 -10.56 7.32
N TYR A 109 -15.58 -9.43 7.26
CA TYR A 109 -16.02 -8.19 7.92
C TYR A 109 -16.23 -7.00 6.98
N ALA A 110 -15.79 -7.07 5.72
CA ALA A 110 -15.78 -5.91 4.82
C ALA A 110 -16.69 -6.04 3.60
N HIS A 111 -17.58 -7.02 3.56
CA HIS A 111 -18.50 -7.18 2.44
C HIS A 111 -19.49 -6.01 2.36
N GLY A 112 -19.54 -5.33 1.21
CA GLY A 112 -20.38 -4.15 0.99
C GLY A 112 -19.70 -2.82 1.33
N HIS A 113 -18.52 -2.85 1.93
CA HIS A 113 -17.77 -1.65 2.29
C HIS A 113 -16.76 -1.26 1.21
N TRP A 114 -16.45 0.03 1.13
CA TRP A 114 -15.21 0.46 0.51
C TRP A 114 -14.05 0.14 1.43
N VAL A 115 -13.02 -0.50 0.88
CA VAL A 115 -11.87 -0.96 1.64
C VAL A 115 -10.59 -0.40 1.03
N LEU A 116 -9.84 0.32 1.84
CA LEU A 116 -8.49 0.75 1.54
C LEU A 116 -7.47 -0.26 2.09
N VAL A 117 -6.49 -0.64 1.27
CA VAL A 117 -5.41 -1.58 1.66
C VAL A 117 -4.07 -0.93 1.34
N VAL A 118 -3.33 -0.62 2.41
CA VAL A 118 -2.07 0.13 2.35
C VAL A 118 -1.09 -0.42 3.39
N ASP A 119 0.20 -0.32 3.11
CA ASP A 119 1.26 -0.59 4.08
C ASP A 119 1.48 0.65 5.00
N PRO A 120 2.05 0.52 6.21
CA PRO A 120 2.22 1.65 7.14
C PRO A 120 3.13 2.79 6.67
N ASP A 121 3.86 2.57 5.58
CA ASP A 121 4.70 3.55 4.90
C ASP A 121 4.08 4.10 3.60
N GLU A 122 2.83 3.74 3.28
CA GLU A 122 2.08 4.19 2.09
C GLU A 122 0.95 5.17 2.47
N PHE A 123 0.94 6.35 1.84
CA PHE A 123 -0.08 7.40 2.02
C PHE A 123 -0.91 7.62 0.76
N PHE A 124 -2.21 7.37 0.83
CA PHE A 124 -3.13 7.45 -0.30
C PHE A 124 -3.49 8.90 -0.65
N ILE A 125 -3.15 9.30 -1.87
CA ILE A 125 -3.45 10.59 -2.48
C ILE A 125 -4.42 10.37 -3.63
N TYR A 126 -5.46 11.19 -3.69
CA TYR A 126 -6.44 11.20 -4.77
C TYR A 126 -6.83 12.65 -5.09
N PRO A 127 -7.43 12.93 -6.25
CA PRO A 127 -7.75 14.30 -6.61
C PRO A 127 -8.70 14.92 -5.58
N PHE A 128 -8.38 16.13 -5.14
CA PHE A 128 -9.09 16.88 -4.09
C PHE A 128 -9.00 16.28 -2.67
N CYS A 129 -8.04 15.40 -2.38
CA CYS A 129 -7.90 14.80 -1.05
C CYS A 129 -7.58 15.78 0.09
N ASP A 130 -7.18 17.01 -0.25
CA ASP A 130 -6.96 18.13 0.67
C ASP A 130 -8.25 18.83 1.12
N THR A 131 -9.34 18.66 0.37
CA THR A 131 -10.60 19.41 0.56
C THR A 131 -11.83 18.51 0.59
N ARG A 132 -11.72 17.26 0.15
CA ARG A 132 -12.81 16.28 0.11
C ARG A 132 -12.37 15.00 0.84
N PRO A 133 -13.19 14.45 1.76
CA PRO A 133 -12.88 13.21 2.43
C PRO A 133 -13.03 12.01 1.47
N ILE A 134 -12.46 10.86 1.85
CA ILE A 134 -12.47 9.65 1.00
C ILE A 134 -13.90 9.17 0.72
N ARG A 135 -14.84 9.49 1.61
CA ARG A 135 -16.28 9.27 1.43
C ARG A 135 -16.81 9.91 0.14
N ALA A 136 -16.44 11.15 -0.14
CA ALA A 136 -16.89 11.85 -1.34
C ALA A 136 -16.40 11.14 -2.61
N LEU A 137 -15.14 10.68 -2.62
CA LEU A 137 -14.60 9.86 -3.71
C LEU A 137 -15.40 8.54 -3.84
N THR A 138 -15.64 7.83 -2.74
CA THR A 138 -16.32 6.53 -2.78
C THR A 138 -17.78 6.62 -3.20
N ASP A 139 -18.49 7.69 -2.83
CA ASP A 139 -19.87 7.93 -3.25
C ASP A 139 -19.94 8.20 -4.76
N TRP A 140 -18.99 8.98 -5.29
CA TRP A 140 -18.87 9.18 -6.73
C TRP A 140 -18.50 7.90 -7.49
N LEU A 141 -17.60 7.08 -6.94
CA LEU A 141 -17.26 5.77 -7.53
C LEU A 141 -18.48 4.85 -7.57
N ASP A 142 -19.28 4.78 -6.50
CA ASP A 142 -20.52 4.01 -6.45
C ASP A 142 -21.53 4.52 -7.49
N ASN A 143 -21.74 5.84 -7.58
CA ASN A 143 -22.61 6.47 -8.59
C ASN A 143 -22.14 6.23 -10.04
N SER A 144 -20.82 6.10 -10.24
CA SER A 144 -20.21 5.82 -11.54
C SER A 144 -20.11 4.31 -11.84
N ALA A 145 -20.65 3.45 -10.98
CA ALA A 145 -20.53 1.99 -11.04
C ALA A 145 -19.07 1.47 -11.10
N ILE A 146 -18.12 2.25 -10.59
CA ILE A 146 -16.70 1.89 -10.49
C ILE A 146 -16.47 1.19 -9.16
N ARG A 147 -15.90 -0.02 -9.20
CA ARG A 147 -15.74 -0.88 -8.01
C ARG A 147 -14.32 -0.92 -7.45
N SER A 148 -13.37 -0.29 -8.12
CA SER A 148 -11.96 -0.36 -7.78
C SER A 148 -11.23 0.85 -8.35
N PHE A 149 -10.31 1.40 -7.58
CA PHE A 149 -9.57 2.62 -7.91
C PHE A 149 -8.07 2.32 -7.88
N SER A 150 -7.37 2.69 -8.95
CA SER A 150 -5.92 2.51 -9.04
C SER A 150 -5.16 3.61 -8.33
N ALA A 151 -3.99 3.25 -7.82
CA ALA A 151 -2.99 4.21 -7.39
C ALA A 151 -1.63 3.80 -7.91
N MET A 152 -0.83 4.77 -8.35
CA MET A 152 0.58 4.55 -8.63
C MET A 152 1.39 4.72 -7.35
N LEU A 153 2.22 3.75 -7.02
CA LEU A 153 3.19 3.87 -5.93
C LEU A 153 4.31 4.81 -6.37
N ILE A 154 4.51 5.90 -5.62
CA ILE A 154 5.57 6.89 -5.84
C ILE A 154 6.49 6.82 -4.63
N ASP A 155 7.70 6.30 -4.84
CA ASP A 155 8.71 6.32 -3.79
C ASP A 155 9.20 7.75 -3.56
N VAL A 156 9.13 8.20 -2.31
CA VAL A 156 9.65 9.50 -1.88
C VAL A 156 10.91 9.31 -1.02
N TYR A 157 11.82 10.27 -1.09
CA TYR A 157 13.14 10.21 -0.47
C TYR A 157 13.66 11.60 -0.07
N PRO A 158 14.60 11.69 0.88
CA PRO A 158 15.23 12.96 1.25
C PRO A 158 16.18 13.45 0.14
N LYS A 159 16.57 14.72 0.22
CA LYS A 159 17.74 15.21 -0.50
C LYS A 159 18.96 15.03 0.39
N GLY A 160 19.95 14.28 -0.07
CA GLY A 160 21.08 13.85 0.77
C GLY A 160 20.89 12.43 1.32
N ARG A 161 21.55 12.13 2.44
CA ARG A 161 21.58 10.77 2.97
C ARG A 161 20.26 10.38 3.63
N ILE A 162 19.88 9.11 3.46
CA ILE A 162 18.63 8.56 4.03
C ILE A 162 18.64 8.59 5.58
N ASP A 163 19.82 8.49 6.19
CA ASP A 163 20.02 8.43 7.64
C ASP A 163 20.44 9.77 8.27
N GLU A 164 20.42 10.86 7.50
CA GLU A 164 20.86 12.18 7.98
C GLU A 164 19.88 12.79 8.97
N VAL A 165 18.58 12.63 8.74
CA VAL A 165 17.52 13.18 9.58
C VAL A 165 16.70 12.05 10.18
N PRO A 166 16.70 11.89 11.52
CA PRO A 166 15.98 10.82 12.17
C PRO A 166 14.46 11.05 12.13
N TYR A 167 13.69 10.04 11.75
CA TYR A 167 12.24 10.07 11.79
C TYR A 167 11.72 9.93 13.22
N ARG A 168 10.75 10.77 13.58
CA ARG A 168 10.12 10.76 14.92
C ARG A 168 8.69 10.26 14.84
N ALA A 169 8.28 9.52 15.86
CA ALA A 169 6.91 9.02 15.95
C ALA A 169 5.90 10.18 15.93
N GLY A 170 4.91 10.09 15.03
CA GLY A 170 3.89 11.14 14.84
C GLY A 170 4.29 12.28 13.91
N GLN A 171 5.54 12.34 13.45
CA GLN A 171 5.98 13.32 12.46
C GLN A 171 5.41 12.98 11.08
N ASN A 172 5.13 13.99 10.26
CA ASN A 172 4.87 13.77 8.84
C ASN A 172 6.17 13.35 8.12
N PRO A 173 6.28 12.12 7.58
CA PRO A 173 7.50 11.65 6.92
C PRO A 173 7.88 12.46 5.68
N LEU A 174 6.94 13.18 5.05
CA LEU A 174 7.21 14.05 3.91
C LEU A 174 7.99 15.32 4.30
N GLU A 175 8.07 15.68 5.58
CA GLU A 175 8.97 16.75 6.03
C GLU A 175 10.45 16.37 5.83
N ILE A 176 10.77 15.08 5.93
CA ILE A 176 12.12 14.53 5.75
C ILE A 176 12.34 14.11 4.30
N ALA A 177 11.38 13.37 3.74
CA ALA A 177 11.49 12.77 2.42
C ALA A 177 10.45 13.33 1.43
N PRO A 178 10.54 14.62 1.03
CA PRO A 178 9.58 15.20 0.09
C PRO A 178 9.93 14.98 -1.38
N TRP A 179 11.10 14.44 -1.73
CA TRP A 179 11.55 14.39 -3.14
C TRP A 179 11.15 13.09 -3.82
N PHE A 180 10.87 13.14 -5.12
CA PHE A 180 10.52 11.96 -5.92
C PHE A 180 10.97 12.09 -7.38
N ASP A 181 11.00 10.97 -8.11
CA ASP A 181 11.24 10.97 -9.56
C ASP A 181 9.92 11.32 -10.29
N SER A 182 9.87 12.38 -11.10
CA SER A 182 8.67 12.75 -11.87
C SER A 182 8.50 11.94 -13.16
N GLY A 183 9.57 11.84 -13.97
CA GLY A 183 10.48 10.70 -14.05
C GLY A 183 10.08 9.30 -14.56
N ASN A 184 10.64 8.87 -15.69
CA ASN A 184 11.24 7.53 -15.91
C ASN A 184 10.41 6.23 -15.71
N TYR A 185 9.08 6.31 -15.78
CA TYR A 185 8.23 5.14 -15.66
C TYR A 185 7.97 4.41 -16.98
N SER A 186 7.92 3.08 -16.91
CA SER A 186 7.52 2.22 -18.02
C SER A 186 6.27 1.42 -17.66
N VAL A 187 5.36 1.28 -18.62
CA VAL A 187 4.07 0.62 -18.42
C VAL A 187 3.92 -0.53 -19.41
N LYS A 188 3.48 -1.69 -18.94
CA LYS A 188 3.11 -2.84 -19.77
C LYS A 188 1.81 -3.46 -19.30
N LYS A 189 1.02 -4.04 -20.20
CA LYS A 189 -0.18 -4.79 -19.79
C LYS A 189 0.20 -6.19 -19.31
N ASN A 190 -0.27 -6.58 -18.13
CA ASN A 190 -0.17 -7.96 -17.67
C ASN A 190 -1.25 -8.81 -18.34
N ALA A 191 -0.90 -9.60 -19.35
CA ALA A 191 -1.85 -10.43 -20.09
C ALA A 191 -2.61 -11.45 -19.22
N THR A 192 -2.00 -11.92 -18.13
CA THR A 192 -2.61 -12.92 -17.23
C THR A 192 -3.76 -12.29 -16.43
N TRP A 193 -3.51 -11.17 -15.75
CA TRP A 193 -4.48 -10.60 -14.80
C TRP A 193 -5.24 -9.41 -15.37
N GLY A 194 -4.71 -8.75 -16.39
CA GLY A 194 -5.31 -7.59 -17.05
C GLY A 194 -4.99 -6.24 -16.40
N ASN A 195 -4.21 -6.20 -15.32
CA ASN A 195 -3.71 -4.94 -14.74
C ASN A 195 -2.56 -4.36 -15.57
N LEU A 196 -2.27 -3.09 -15.36
CA LEU A 196 -1.00 -2.48 -15.76
C LEU A 196 0.13 -3.00 -14.88
N TRP A 197 1.32 -3.10 -15.45
CA TRP A 197 2.58 -3.40 -14.78
C TRP A 197 3.48 -2.19 -14.96
N ILE A 198 3.66 -1.43 -13.89
CA ILE A 198 4.41 -0.17 -13.90
C ILE A 198 5.73 -0.39 -13.19
N GLN A 199 6.85 0.03 -13.78
CA GLN A 199 8.19 -0.06 -13.19
C GLN A 199 8.96 1.23 -13.52
N GLY A 200 9.74 1.74 -12.56
CA GLY A 200 10.55 2.95 -12.74
C GLY A 200 10.99 3.52 -11.40
N GLY A 201 11.09 4.85 -11.34
CA GLY A 201 11.46 5.62 -10.16
C GLY A 201 12.88 5.33 -9.66
N PRO A 202 13.17 5.72 -8.40
CA PRO A 202 14.48 5.51 -7.80
C PRO A 202 14.82 4.01 -7.69
N ARG A 203 13.81 3.13 -7.58
CA ARG A 203 14.00 1.67 -7.59
C ARG A 203 14.71 1.19 -8.84
N ARG A 204 14.21 1.54 -10.02
CA ARG A 204 14.87 1.17 -11.27
C ARG A 204 16.21 1.87 -11.41
N ARG A 205 16.24 3.20 -11.22
CA ARG A 205 17.41 4.03 -11.53
C ARG A 205 18.62 3.70 -10.66
N VAL A 206 18.41 3.51 -9.35
CA VAL A 206 19.50 3.38 -8.38
C VAL A 206 19.81 1.91 -8.06
N PHE A 207 18.78 1.07 -7.92
CA PHE A 207 18.96 -0.28 -7.39
C PHE A 207 18.89 -1.38 -8.46
N PHE A 208 18.38 -1.05 -9.65
CA PHE A 208 18.33 -1.99 -10.79
C PHE A 208 18.79 -1.32 -12.10
N PRO A 209 19.93 -0.59 -12.14
CA PRO A 209 20.38 0.11 -13.34
C PRO A 209 20.64 -0.86 -14.50
N ASP A 210 21.29 -2.00 -14.21
CA ASP A 210 21.66 -3.01 -15.20
C ASP A 210 20.54 -4.03 -15.46
N GLU A 211 19.59 -4.15 -14.53
CA GLU A 211 18.49 -5.11 -14.59
C GLU A 211 17.09 -4.46 -14.46
N PRO A 212 16.75 -3.47 -15.31
CA PRO A 212 15.55 -2.64 -15.15
C PRO A 212 14.22 -3.39 -15.20
N LYS A 213 14.21 -4.64 -15.68
CA LYS A 213 13.04 -5.53 -15.70
C LYS A 213 12.79 -6.21 -14.34
N LYS A 214 13.79 -6.30 -13.47
CA LYS A 214 13.68 -6.86 -12.11
C LYS A 214 13.18 -5.85 -11.07
N ALA A 215 13.13 -4.56 -11.41
CA ALA A 215 12.61 -3.53 -10.53
C ALA A 215 11.19 -3.86 -10.03
N PRO A 216 10.83 -3.58 -8.77
CA PRO A 216 9.50 -3.87 -8.24
C PRO A 216 8.38 -3.17 -9.01
N ALA A 217 7.18 -3.77 -8.99
CA ALA A 217 6.00 -3.18 -9.58
C ALA A 217 5.49 -2.00 -8.74
N LEU A 218 5.04 -0.94 -9.41
CA LEU A 218 4.53 0.28 -8.82
C LEU A 218 3.02 0.44 -8.99
N ASN A 219 2.35 -0.39 -9.79
CA ASN A 219 0.90 -0.33 -9.97
C ASN A 219 0.18 -0.88 -8.73
N LYS A 220 -0.78 -0.16 -8.15
CA LYS A 220 -1.57 -0.64 -7.01
C LYS A 220 -3.06 -0.42 -7.30
N ILE A 221 -3.90 -1.23 -6.67
CA ILE A 221 -5.37 -1.06 -6.66
C ILE A 221 -5.80 -1.10 -5.20
N PRO A 222 -5.52 -0.04 -4.42
CA PRO A 222 -5.64 -0.10 -2.96
C PRO A 222 -7.07 0.09 -2.46
N LEU A 223 -7.94 0.80 -3.21
CA LEU A 223 -9.31 1.12 -2.81
C LEU A 223 -10.31 0.33 -3.65
N VAL A 224 -11.11 -0.54 -3.00
CA VAL A 224 -12.03 -1.47 -3.67
C VAL A 224 -13.35 -1.57 -2.91
N LYS A 225 -14.48 -1.50 -3.62
CA LYS A 225 -15.80 -1.86 -3.09
C LYS A 225 -15.83 -3.38 -2.92
N TRP A 226 -15.71 -3.84 -1.68
CA TRP A 226 -15.35 -5.22 -1.43
C TRP A 226 -16.55 -6.17 -1.48
N ASP A 227 -16.42 -7.23 -2.26
CA ASP A 227 -17.33 -8.37 -2.24
C ASP A 227 -16.64 -9.58 -1.61
N ARG A 228 -17.38 -10.36 -0.80
CA ARG A 228 -16.87 -11.58 -0.15
C ARG A 228 -16.33 -12.65 -1.11
N ARG A 229 -16.62 -12.54 -2.40
CA ARG A 229 -16.15 -13.41 -3.48
C ARG A 229 -14.88 -12.89 -4.15
N TYR A 230 -14.38 -11.71 -3.77
CA TYR A 230 -13.14 -11.13 -4.29
C TYR A 230 -11.92 -11.68 -3.55
N ALA A 231 -10.76 -11.55 -4.19
CA ALA A 231 -9.49 -11.90 -3.57
C ALA A 231 -8.35 -11.14 -4.26
N TYR A 232 -7.47 -10.53 -3.47
CA TYR A 232 -6.16 -10.12 -3.96
C TYR A 232 -5.28 -11.34 -4.23
N VAL A 233 -4.40 -11.21 -5.22
CA VAL A 233 -3.53 -12.30 -5.69
C VAL A 233 -2.08 -12.10 -5.25
N SER A 234 -1.56 -10.87 -5.34
CA SER A 234 -0.17 -10.52 -5.04
C SER A 234 -0.10 -9.07 -4.58
N SER A 235 0.09 -8.86 -3.26
CA SER A 235 -0.15 -7.56 -2.60
C SER A 235 -1.45 -6.93 -3.15
N THR A 236 -1.46 -5.63 -3.41
CA THR A 236 -2.57 -4.91 -4.06
C THR A 236 -2.37 -4.70 -5.57
N HIS A 237 -1.39 -5.37 -6.19
CA HIS A 237 -1.09 -5.22 -7.63
C HIS A 237 -2.13 -5.85 -8.56
N ALA A 238 -2.80 -6.90 -8.10
CA ALA A 238 -3.77 -7.63 -8.91
C ALA A 238 -4.82 -8.34 -8.03
N LEU A 239 -6.06 -8.33 -8.51
CA LEU A 239 -7.21 -8.92 -7.84
C LEU A 239 -8.07 -9.77 -8.79
N LEU A 240 -8.94 -10.57 -8.18
CA LEU A 240 -9.90 -11.41 -8.87
C LEU A 240 -11.32 -11.12 -8.37
N PRO A 241 -12.32 -11.04 -9.27
CA PRO A 241 -12.27 -11.25 -10.73
C PRO A 241 -11.45 -10.19 -11.51
N ARG A 242 -10.95 -10.57 -12.69
CA ARG A 242 -10.05 -9.74 -13.52
C ARG A 242 -10.62 -8.38 -13.93
N GLY A 243 -11.94 -8.24 -14.00
CA GLY A 243 -12.59 -6.97 -14.35
C GLY A 243 -12.21 -5.83 -13.41
N LEU A 244 -11.93 -6.14 -12.13
CA LEU A 244 -11.49 -5.16 -11.14
C LEU A 244 -10.06 -4.65 -11.38
N ASN A 245 -9.33 -5.24 -12.33
CA ASN A 245 -8.01 -4.77 -12.75
C ASN A 245 -8.08 -3.79 -13.93
N GLN A 246 -9.27 -3.54 -14.53
CA GLN A 246 -9.45 -2.63 -15.67
C GLN A 246 -9.67 -1.17 -15.20
N VAL A 247 -8.68 -0.68 -14.46
CA VAL A 247 -8.61 0.64 -13.82
C VAL A 247 -7.88 1.68 -14.68
N TYR A 248 -7.89 1.49 -15.99
CA TYR A 248 -7.27 2.35 -17.00
C TYR A 248 -8.13 2.32 -18.26
N GLU A 249 -8.05 3.35 -19.10
CA GLU A 249 -8.69 3.36 -20.42
C GLU A 249 -7.79 2.77 -21.51
N THR A 250 -8.41 2.35 -22.61
CA THR A 250 -7.73 1.76 -23.76
C THR A 250 -8.08 2.41 -25.09
N ASP A 251 -9.00 3.36 -25.09
CA ASP A 251 -9.62 4.02 -26.25
C ASP A 251 -9.42 5.55 -26.23
N GLY A 252 -8.41 6.03 -25.51
CA GLY A 252 -8.01 7.45 -25.48
C GLY A 252 -8.72 8.30 -24.43
N GLY A 253 -9.58 7.72 -23.59
CA GLY A 253 -10.12 8.41 -22.42
C GLY A 253 -9.18 8.44 -21.21
N GLU A 254 -9.63 9.09 -20.13
CA GLU A 254 -8.94 9.11 -18.84
C GLU A 254 -9.82 8.54 -17.72
N LYS A 255 -9.25 7.63 -16.92
CA LYS A 255 -9.87 7.19 -15.65
C LYS A 255 -9.29 7.95 -14.48
N ALA A 256 -10.15 8.29 -13.54
CA ALA A 256 -9.73 8.78 -12.24
C ALA A 256 -8.79 7.75 -11.57
N SER A 257 -7.65 8.24 -11.10
CA SER A 257 -6.60 7.46 -10.45
C SER A 257 -5.90 8.30 -9.39
N GLY A 258 -5.21 7.65 -8.47
CA GLY A 258 -4.47 8.31 -7.39
C GLY A 258 -3.01 7.91 -7.35
N ALA A 259 -2.38 8.24 -6.23
CA ALA A 259 -1.03 7.83 -5.90
C ALA A 259 -0.97 7.25 -4.48
N LEU A 260 0.05 6.45 -4.23
CA LEU A 260 0.48 6.05 -2.89
C LEU A 260 1.89 6.62 -2.70
N LEU A 261 2.01 7.68 -1.91
CA LEU A 261 3.31 8.21 -1.53
C LEU A 261 3.95 7.22 -0.56
N HIS A 262 5.10 6.67 -0.95
CA HIS A 262 5.73 5.57 -0.25
C HIS A 262 7.03 6.02 0.40
N THR A 263 6.95 6.17 1.73
CA THR A 263 7.94 6.80 2.61
C THR A 263 8.94 5.79 3.14
N LYS A 264 9.38 4.87 2.27
CA LYS A 264 10.28 3.78 2.64
C LYS A 264 11.69 4.26 2.95
N PHE A 265 12.14 5.32 2.28
CA PHE A 265 13.50 5.85 2.39
C PHE A 265 13.60 6.88 3.52
N LEU A 266 13.59 6.39 4.76
CA LEU A 266 13.87 7.15 5.99
C LEU A 266 14.98 6.45 6.80
N ASP A 267 15.51 7.07 7.84
CA ASP A 267 16.57 6.50 8.70
C ASP A 267 16.21 5.09 9.24
N THR A 268 14.93 4.85 9.53
CA THR A 268 14.37 3.54 9.92
C THR A 268 14.59 2.40 8.92
N PHE A 269 14.87 2.73 7.65
CA PHE A 269 14.97 1.78 6.55
C PHE A 269 16.08 0.75 6.73
N THR A 270 17.25 1.16 7.20
CA THR A 270 18.42 0.27 7.34
C THR A 270 18.16 -0.80 8.39
N ALA A 271 17.65 -0.43 9.56
CA ALA A 271 17.29 -1.38 10.61
C ALA A 271 16.22 -2.38 10.13
N LYS A 272 15.20 -1.88 9.43
CA LYS A 272 14.13 -2.71 8.83
C LYS A 272 14.67 -3.66 7.76
N ALA A 273 15.60 -3.22 6.92
CA ALA A 273 16.24 -4.05 5.91
C ALA A 273 17.05 -5.20 6.55
N VAL A 274 17.84 -4.91 7.59
CA VAL A 274 18.62 -5.92 8.33
C VAL A 274 17.72 -6.94 9.01
N GLU A 275 16.64 -6.49 9.68
CA GLU A 275 15.67 -7.39 10.30
C GLU A 275 15.09 -8.34 9.26
N GLU A 276 14.57 -7.80 8.17
CA GLU A 276 13.91 -8.59 7.15
C GLU A 276 14.89 -9.60 6.53
N MET A 277 16.16 -9.22 6.32
CA MET A 277 17.22 -10.10 5.76
C MET A 277 17.50 -11.29 6.66
N THR A 278 17.52 -11.06 7.98
CA THR A 278 17.66 -12.12 8.97
C THR A 278 16.45 -13.08 8.94
N ARG A 279 15.24 -12.54 8.81
CA ARG A 279 13.99 -13.32 8.85
C ARG A 279 13.70 -14.11 7.57
N LYS A 280 14.28 -13.73 6.43
CA LYS A 280 14.06 -14.34 5.10
C LYS A 280 12.58 -14.40 4.69
N GLN A 281 11.77 -13.43 5.16
CA GLN A 281 10.32 -13.38 4.93
C GLN A 281 9.90 -12.50 3.74
N HIS A 282 10.84 -11.97 2.96
CA HIS A 282 10.58 -11.01 1.88
C HIS A 282 10.16 -11.59 0.53
N TYR A 283 9.55 -10.71 -0.26
CA TYR A 283 9.19 -10.92 -1.66
C TYR A 283 10.43 -11.13 -2.55
N ALA A 284 10.26 -11.86 -3.65
CA ALA A 284 11.31 -12.14 -4.65
C ALA A 284 12.64 -12.72 -4.10
N GLY A 285 12.60 -13.41 -2.95
CA GLY A 285 13.78 -14.11 -2.43
C GLY A 285 14.92 -13.17 -2.05
N SER A 286 14.61 -12.00 -1.46
CA SER A 286 15.55 -10.95 -1.02
C SER A 286 16.23 -10.13 -2.12
N ALA A 287 15.88 -10.28 -3.40
CA ALA A 287 16.53 -9.53 -4.49
C ALA A 287 16.48 -8.00 -4.28
N GLU A 288 15.33 -7.48 -3.85
CA GLU A 288 15.15 -6.05 -3.54
C GLU A 288 16.00 -5.62 -2.33
N TYR A 289 15.93 -6.34 -1.21
CA TYR A 289 16.70 -6.00 0.00
C TYR A 289 18.20 -6.23 -0.15
N LYS A 290 18.64 -7.20 -0.96
CA LYS A 290 20.05 -7.40 -1.31
C LYS A 290 20.56 -6.24 -2.14
N ALA A 291 19.85 -5.87 -3.21
CA ALA A 291 20.19 -4.69 -4.00
C ALA A 291 20.26 -3.43 -3.11
N TYR A 292 19.36 -3.31 -2.14
CA TYR A 292 19.38 -2.21 -1.18
C TYR A 292 20.59 -2.26 -0.24
N ALA A 293 20.90 -3.41 0.34
CA ALA A 293 22.04 -3.59 1.24
C ALA A 293 23.39 -3.39 0.52
N ASP A 294 23.53 -3.95 -0.68
CA ASP A 294 24.74 -3.84 -1.51
C ASP A 294 24.98 -2.38 -1.93
N THR A 295 23.90 -1.65 -2.25
CA THR A 295 24.00 -0.22 -2.60
C THR A 295 24.18 0.66 -1.36
N GLN A 296 23.58 0.30 -0.21
CA GLN A 296 23.69 1.06 1.05
C GLN A 296 25.10 1.12 1.62
N GLN A 297 25.96 0.14 1.34
CA GLN A 297 27.40 0.26 1.66
C GLN A 297 28.05 1.50 1.03
N GLY A 298 27.48 2.02 -0.06
CA GLY A 298 27.88 3.26 -0.71
C GLY A 298 27.06 4.52 -0.35
N GLN A 299 26.07 4.44 0.56
CA GLN A 299 25.17 5.54 0.95
C GLN A 299 24.59 6.32 -0.24
N PRO A 300 23.74 5.70 -1.07
CA PRO A 300 23.33 6.29 -2.33
C PRO A 300 22.44 7.52 -2.08
N ASP A 301 22.87 8.67 -2.60
CA ASP A 301 21.99 9.81 -2.75
C ASP A 301 20.92 9.45 -3.78
N LEU A 302 19.69 9.25 -3.31
CA LEU A 302 18.55 8.99 -4.20
C LEU A 302 18.20 10.24 -4.99
N TRP A 303 18.47 11.42 -4.45
CA TRP A 303 18.16 12.68 -5.10
C TRP A 303 19.04 12.90 -6.33
N CYS A 304 18.47 13.51 -7.35
CA CYS A 304 19.19 13.94 -8.54
C CYS A 304 18.57 15.23 -9.10
N LYS A 305 19.20 15.83 -10.11
CA LYS A 305 18.71 17.07 -10.75
C LYS A 305 17.31 16.97 -11.39
N TRP A 306 16.79 15.75 -11.58
CA TRP A 306 15.45 15.49 -12.13
C TRP A 306 14.41 15.17 -11.05
N SER A 307 14.82 15.17 -9.77
CA SER A 307 13.92 14.95 -8.65
C SER A 307 13.07 16.20 -8.41
N GLU A 308 11.77 16.00 -8.23
CA GLU A 308 10.81 17.05 -7.90
C GLU A 308 10.46 16.99 -6.43
N LYS A 309 10.23 18.15 -5.80
CA LYS A 309 9.71 18.23 -4.44
C LYS A 309 8.19 18.07 -4.48
N TYR A 310 7.65 17.16 -3.69
CA TYR A 310 6.20 16.98 -3.54
C TYR A 310 5.57 18.22 -2.91
N ILE A 311 4.50 18.71 -3.54
CA ILE A 311 3.74 19.87 -3.10
C ILE A 311 2.31 19.44 -2.72
N ASN A 312 1.59 18.84 -3.67
CA ASN A 312 0.19 18.42 -3.48
C ASN A 312 -0.26 17.48 -4.61
N TRP A 313 -1.52 17.05 -4.56
CA TRP A 313 -2.12 16.18 -5.59
C TRP A 313 -2.18 16.82 -6.99
N ARG A 314 -2.36 18.15 -7.10
CA ARG A 314 -2.43 18.85 -8.40
C ARG A 314 -1.11 18.75 -9.15
N GLN A 315 0.01 18.83 -8.43
CA GLN A 315 1.34 18.61 -9.02
C GLN A 315 1.43 17.21 -9.64
N LEU A 316 0.98 16.17 -8.94
CA LEU A 316 1.02 14.80 -9.45
C LEU A 316 0.12 14.61 -10.68
N GLU A 317 -1.02 15.30 -10.73
CA GLU A 317 -1.89 15.35 -11.91
C GLU A 317 -1.19 16.02 -13.10
N ILE A 318 -0.62 17.21 -12.90
CA ILE A 318 0.11 17.96 -13.95
C ILE A 318 1.28 17.15 -14.51
N LEU A 319 1.97 16.38 -13.66
CA LEU A 319 3.06 15.49 -14.06
C LEU A 319 2.58 14.20 -14.74
N GLY A 320 1.26 13.95 -14.82
CA GLY A 320 0.68 12.76 -15.43
C GLY A 320 0.85 11.47 -14.60
N LEU A 321 1.14 11.58 -13.30
CA LEU A 321 1.33 10.44 -12.39
C LEU A 321 0.02 9.94 -11.77
N MET A 322 -1.02 10.76 -11.87
CA MET A 322 -2.41 10.43 -11.56
C MET A 322 -3.32 11.27 -12.45
N SER A 323 -4.61 10.94 -12.51
CA SER A 323 -5.59 11.72 -13.27
C SER A 323 -6.85 11.90 -12.43
N LYS A 324 -7.48 13.07 -12.54
CA LYS A 324 -8.82 13.28 -11.98
C LYS A 324 -9.92 12.62 -12.79
N GLY A 325 -9.70 12.34 -14.08
CA GLY A 325 -10.73 11.87 -15.00
C GLY A 325 -11.99 12.75 -14.92
N ASN A 326 -13.14 12.12 -14.71
CA ASN A 326 -14.43 12.82 -14.55
C ASN A 326 -14.76 13.19 -13.09
N TRP A 327 -13.85 12.99 -12.15
CA TRP A 327 -13.99 13.45 -10.77
C TRP A 327 -13.55 14.92 -10.71
N ALA A 328 -14.50 15.84 -10.51
CA ALA A 328 -14.28 17.28 -10.52
C ALA A 328 -14.89 17.96 -9.30
#